data_AF-A0A4Y5RWH3-F1
#
_entry.id   AF-A0A4Y5RWH3-F1
#
_cell.length_a   1.000
_cell.length_b   1.000
_cell.length_c   1.000
_cell.angle_alpha   90.00
_cell.angle_beta   90.00
_cell.angle_gamma   90.00
#
_symmetry.space_group_name_H-M   'P 1'
#
loop_
_entity.id
_entity.type
_entity.pdbx_description
1 polymer ?
#
loop_
_entity_poly.entity_id
_entity_poly.type
_entity_poly.pdbx_seq_one_letter_code
_entity_poly.pdbx_strand_id
1 'polypeptide(L)'
;QPAETEAWYAPSMYNIVKQDGKDVHLVIKPDKDCVVNSGLGSVRGARMAENRRSDKTGTQQQRLTEPMVWRYGTWQPTSWNDALDLVARVTARVIDKDDEDDLFVSMFDHGGSAGGYENTWGTGKLYFGSMKVKNCRIHNRP
;
A
#
# COMPACT_ATOMS: atom_id res chain seq x y z
N GLN A 1 -15.22 30.58 -14.18
CA GLN A 1 -13.85 30.69 -13.64
C GLN A 1 -12.88 30.88 -14.81
N PRO A 2 -11.79 31.66 -14.67
CA PRO A 2 -10.78 31.80 -15.73
C PRO A 2 -10.01 30.49 -15.95
N ALA A 3 -9.26 30.41 -17.05
CA ALA A 3 -8.30 29.32 -17.28
C ALA A 3 -7.30 29.23 -16.10
N GLU A 4 -6.90 28.01 -15.75
CA GLU A 4 -5.94 27.73 -14.64
C GLU A 4 -6.36 28.31 -13.27
N THR A 5 -7.67 28.46 -13.06
CA THR A 5 -8.21 28.87 -11.77
C THR A 5 -7.85 27.89 -10.66
N GLU A 6 -7.55 28.42 -9.49
CA GLU A 6 -7.35 27.62 -8.29
C GLU A 6 -8.71 27.22 -7.65
N ALA A 7 -9.77 27.99 -7.92
CA ALA A 7 -11.09 27.80 -7.32
C ALA A 7 -11.95 26.78 -8.11
N TRP A 8 -11.35 25.66 -8.53
CA TRP A 8 -12.01 24.56 -9.23
C TRP A 8 -11.31 23.22 -8.98
N TYR A 9 -12.06 22.12 -9.00
CA TYR A 9 -11.54 20.76 -8.98
C TYR A 9 -12.43 19.85 -9.83
N ALA A 10 -11.82 18.83 -10.45
CA ALA A 10 -12.53 17.83 -11.24
C ALA A 10 -13.26 16.83 -10.33
N PRO A 11 -14.32 16.13 -10.80
CA PRO A 11 -14.99 15.09 -10.03
C PRO A 11 -14.03 14.02 -9.47
N SER A 12 -13.01 13.64 -10.24
CA SER A 12 -11.99 12.64 -9.84
C SER A 12 -11.11 13.07 -8.65
N MET A 13 -11.09 14.37 -8.37
CA MET A 13 -10.38 14.96 -7.23
C MET A 13 -11.21 14.94 -5.95
N TYR A 14 -12.48 14.51 -5.99
CA TYR A 14 -13.38 14.45 -4.85
C TYR A 14 -13.73 12.99 -4.47
N ASN A 15 -13.90 12.71 -3.18
CA ASN A 15 -14.49 11.47 -2.68
C ASN A 15 -15.06 11.64 -1.25
N ILE A 16 -15.73 10.62 -0.72
CA ILE A 16 -16.07 10.51 0.70
C ILE A 16 -15.27 9.36 1.30
N VAL A 17 -14.48 9.61 2.34
CA VAL A 17 -13.60 8.59 2.96
C VAL A 17 -13.81 8.52 4.47
N LYS A 18 -13.28 7.49 5.12
CA LYS A 18 -13.22 7.40 6.58
C LYS A 18 -12.00 8.13 7.12
N GLN A 19 -12.22 9.04 8.07
CA GLN A 19 -11.19 9.62 8.92
C GLN A 19 -11.69 9.55 10.37
N ASP A 20 -10.89 8.98 11.27
CA ASP A 20 -11.24 8.80 12.68
C ASP A 20 -12.63 8.15 12.90
N GLY A 21 -12.95 7.15 12.05
CA GLY A 21 -14.22 6.41 12.05
C GLY A 21 -15.42 7.13 11.41
N LYS A 22 -15.29 8.42 11.06
CA LYS A 22 -16.37 9.24 10.49
C LYS A 22 -16.22 9.35 8.97
N ASP A 23 -17.34 9.42 8.26
CA ASP A 23 -17.34 9.74 6.84
C ASP A 23 -17.07 11.24 6.68
N VAL A 24 -16.07 11.59 5.86
CA VAL A 24 -15.67 12.97 5.57
C VAL A 24 -15.55 13.19 4.08
N HIS A 25 -15.93 14.39 3.62
CA HIS A 25 -15.68 14.83 2.26
C HIS A 25 -14.18 15.12 2.08
N LEU A 26 -13.61 14.60 1.01
CA LEU A 26 -12.19 14.73 0.68
C LEU A 26 -12.05 15.34 -0.70
N VAL A 27 -11.25 16.40 -0.81
CA VAL A 27 -10.73 16.89 -2.10
C VAL A 27 -9.21 16.77 -2.09
N ILE A 28 -8.65 16.08 -3.09
CA ILE A 28 -7.21 16.03 -3.34
C ILE A 28 -6.94 16.81 -4.63
N LYS A 29 -6.42 18.03 -4.49
CA LYS A 29 -6.20 18.97 -5.59
C LYS A 29 -4.70 19.32 -5.68
N PRO A 30 -4.13 19.53 -6.88
CA PRO A 30 -2.76 19.99 -7.02
C PRO A 30 -2.56 21.35 -6.36
N ASP A 31 -1.44 21.47 -5.65
CA ASP A 31 -0.97 22.72 -5.05
C ASP A 31 -0.41 23.66 -6.12
N LYS A 32 -0.88 24.91 -6.12
CA LYS A 32 -0.49 25.94 -7.08
C LYS A 32 0.90 26.51 -6.77
N ASP A 33 1.28 26.53 -5.50
CA ASP A 33 2.55 27.11 -5.04
C ASP A 33 3.71 26.09 -5.08
N CYS A 34 3.40 24.82 -5.34
CA CYS A 34 4.43 23.79 -5.47
C CYS A 34 5.28 24.01 -6.72
N VAL A 35 6.57 24.31 -6.54
CA VAL A 35 7.53 24.60 -7.62
C VAL A 35 7.73 23.45 -8.62
N VAL A 36 7.37 22.21 -8.24
CA VAL A 36 7.54 21.03 -9.10
C VAL A 36 6.49 21.00 -10.21
N ASN A 37 5.23 21.27 -9.88
CA ASN A 37 4.10 21.14 -10.81
C ASN A 37 3.35 22.45 -11.06
N SER A 38 3.56 23.49 -10.26
CA SER A 38 2.93 24.81 -10.39
C SER A 38 1.41 24.74 -10.58
N GLY A 39 0.73 23.88 -9.82
CA GLY A 39 -0.72 23.66 -9.94
C GLY A 39 -1.17 22.62 -10.99
N LEU A 40 -0.25 22.07 -11.80
CA LEU A 40 -0.60 21.03 -12.77
C LEU A 40 -0.90 19.69 -12.09
N GLY A 41 -2.00 19.05 -12.48
CA GLY A 41 -2.35 17.69 -12.07
C GLY A 41 -2.40 16.77 -13.28
N SER A 42 -1.50 15.78 -13.35
CA SER A 42 -1.56 14.77 -14.41
C SER A 42 -2.84 13.91 -14.30
N VAL A 43 -3.24 13.24 -15.39
CA VAL A 43 -4.39 12.32 -15.39
C VAL A 43 -4.31 11.22 -14.32
N ARG A 44 -3.09 10.85 -13.86
CA ARG A 44 -2.87 9.88 -12.78
C ARG A 44 -3.00 10.52 -11.40
N GLY A 45 -2.40 11.68 -11.20
CA GLY A 45 -2.41 12.40 -9.91
C GLY A 45 -3.77 13.03 -9.58
N ALA A 46 -4.44 13.59 -10.59
CA ALA A 46 -5.74 14.27 -10.47
C ALA A 46 -6.92 13.33 -10.17
N ARG A 47 -6.68 12.02 -10.04
CA ARG A 47 -7.67 11.01 -9.67
C ARG A 47 -7.29 10.25 -8.39
N MET A 48 -6.41 10.81 -7.57
CA MET A 48 -6.03 10.20 -6.29
C MET A 48 -7.23 10.03 -5.34
N ALA A 49 -8.18 10.98 -5.33
CA ALA A 49 -9.36 10.89 -4.47
C ALA A 49 -10.32 9.79 -4.94
N GLU A 50 -10.62 9.72 -6.23
CA GLU A 50 -11.42 8.64 -6.83
C GLU A 50 -10.79 7.25 -6.59
N ASN A 51 -9.46 7.17 -6.51
CA ASN A 51 -8.74 5.94 -6.18
C ASN A 51 -8.60 5.67 -4.67
N ARG A 52 -9.24 6.45 -3.80
CA ARG A 52 -9.43 6.05 -2.39
C ARG A 52 -10.62 5.11 -2.28
N ARG A 53 -10.53 4.14 -1.38
CA ARG A 53 -11.67 3.28 -1.05
C ARG A 53 -12.76 4.07 -0.35
N SER A 54 -13.99 3.87 -0.78
CA SER A 54 -15.19 4.44 -0.17
C SER A 54 -16.36 3.47 -0.26
N ASP A 55 -16.96 3.17 0.87
CA ASP A 55 -18.21 2.41 0.92
C ASP A 55 -19.44 3.31 0.66
N LYS A 56 -19.27 4.64 0.68
CA LYS A 56 -20.32 5.62 0.37
C LYS A 56 -20.47 5.87 -1.12
N THR A 57 -19.35 5.96 -1.84
CA THR A 57 -19.34 6.19 -3.30
C THR A 57 -19.08 4.90 -4.09
N GLY A 58 -18.75 3.79 -3.43
CA GLY A 58 -18.50 2.49 -4.08
C GLY A 58 -17.13 2.35 -4.74
N THR A 59 -16.20 3.31 -4.53
CA THR A 59 -14.87 3.27 -5.15
C THR A 59 -13.95 2.26 -4.46
N GLN A 60 -13.14 1.55 -5.26
CA GLN A 60 -12.06 0.64 -4.82
C GLN A 60 -12.50 -0.46 -3.84
N GLN A 61 -13.68 -1.07 -4.05
CA GLN A 61 -14.20 -2.14 -3.18
C GLN A 61 -13.34 -3.42 -3.18
N GLN A 62 -12.48 -3.59 -4.18
CA GLN A 62 -11.52 -4.69 -4.26
C GLN A 62 -10.34 -4.59 -3.29
N ARG A 63 -10.18 -3.49 -2.55
CA ARG A 63 -9.07 -3.33 -1.59
C ARG A 63 -9.20 -4.36 -0.46
N LEU A 64 -8.12 -5.08 -0.16
CA LEU A 64 -8.09 -6.04 0.97
C LEU A 64 -8.42 -5.34 2.30
N THR A 65 -9.25 -5.99 3.12
CA THR A 65 -9.70 -5.50 4.43
C THR A 65 -9.32 -6.41 5.59
N GLU A 66 -9.10 -7.69 5.31
CA GLU A 66 -8.84 -8.72 6.31
C GLU A 66 -7.70 -9.61 5.84
N PRO A 67 -6.89 -10.16 6.75
CA PRO A 67 -5.98 -11.26 6.43
C PRO A 67 -6.73 -12.45 5.84
N MET A 68 -6.15 -13.08 4.82
CA MET A 68 -6.71 -14.24 4.15
C MET A 68 -5.74 -15.42 4.29
N VAL A 69 -6.25 -16.59 4.63
CA VAL A 69 -5.49 -17.85 4.70
C VAL A 69 -6.13 -18.88 3.78
N TRP A 70 -5.30 -19.63 3.05
CA TRP A 70 -5.77 -20.76 2.26
C TRP A 70 -6.06 -21.96 3.17
N ARG A 71 -7.34 -22.30 3.31
CA ARG A 71 -7.79 -23.46 4.10
C ARG A 71 -9.15 -23.93 3.59
N TYR A 72 -9.47 -25.20 3.83
CA TYR A 72 -10.75 -25.79 3.40
C TYR A 72 -11.02 -25.66 1.88
N GLY A 73 -9.95 -25.64 1.07
CA GLY A 73 -10.03 -25.56 -0.39
C GLY A 73 -10.28 -24.17 -0.97
N THR A 74 -10.23 -23.10 -0.18
CA THR A 74 -10.44 -21.72 -0.66
C THR A 74 -9.71 -20.68 0.21
N TRP A 75 -9.72 -19.41 -0.19
CA TRP A 75 -9.30 -18.29 0.63
C TRP A 75 -10.35 -17.96 1.68
N GLN A 76 -9.95 -17.92 2.94
CA GLN A 76 -10.84 -17.62 4.06
C GLN A 76 -10.31 -16.44 4.88
N PRO A 77 -11.17 -15.48 5.24
CA PRO A 77 -10.78 -14.40 6.13
C PRO A 77 -10.42 -14.94 7.52
N THR A 78 -9.50 -14.27 8.19
CA THR A 78 -9.10 -14.61 9.56
C THR A 78 -8.56 -13.40 10.32
N SER A 79 -8.26 -13.59 11.61
CA SER A 79 -7.65 -12.56 12.45
C SER A 79 -6.17 -12.34 12.13
N TRP A 80 -5.65 -11.17 12.48
CA TRP A 80 -4.21 -10.89 12.40
C TRP A 80 -3.37 -11.88 13.19
N ASN A 81 -3.82 -12.28 14.38
CA ASN A 81 -3.07 -13.22 15.23
C ASN A 81 -2.95 -14.59 14.55
N ASP A 82 -4.02 -15.11 13.96
CA ASP A 82 -4.01 -16.40 13.25
C ASP A 82 -3.10 -16.34 12.01
N ALA A 83 -3.24 -15.30 11.18
CA ALA A 83 -2.44 -15.14 9.97
C ALA A 83 -0.94 -14.97 10.28
N LEU A 84 -0.60 -14.14 11.27
CA LEU A 84 0.79 -13.90 11.65
C LEU A 84 1.42 -15.11 12.36
N ASP A 85 0.66 -15.84 13.20
CA ASP A 85 1.16 -17.07 13.84
C ASP A 85 1.50 -18.13 12.79
N LEU A 86 0.63 -18.33 11.79
CA LEU A 86 0.88 -19.27 10.70
C LEU A 86 2.13 -18.89 9.91
N VAL A 87 2.24 -17.63 9.48
CA VAL A 87 3.42 -17.14 8.72
C VAL A 87 4.70 -17.31 9.54
N ALA A 88 4.70 -16.87 10.81
CA ALA A 88 5.88 -16.95 11.66
C ALA A 88 6.33 -18.39 11.91
N ARG A 89 5.41 -19.31 12.19
CA ARG A 89 5.75 -20.73 12.44
C ARG A 89 6.32 -21.41 11.21
N VAL A 90 5.72 -21.20 10.03
CA VAL A 90 6.21 -21.81 8.79
C VAL A 90 7.58 -21.24 8.43
N THR A 91 7.74 -19.91 8.44
CA THR A 91 9.01 -19.26 8.12
C THR A 91 10.11 -19.66 9.10
N ALA A 92 9.85 -19.63 10.41
CA ALA A 92 10.83 -20.04 11.41
C ALA A 92 11.21 -21.52 11.27
N ARG A 93 10.25 -22.39 10.93
CA ARG A 93 10.53 -23.81 10.74
C ARG A 93 11.40 -24.09 9.52
N VAL A 94 11.21 -23.35 8.42
CA VAL A 94 12.09 -23.44 7.23
C VAL A 94 13.51 -23.04 7.60
N ILE A 95 13.67 -21.90 8.27
CA ILE A 95 14.99 -21.38 8.67
C ILE A 95 15.69 -22.32 9.67
N ASP A 96 14.97 -22.85 10.65
CA ASP A 96 15.53 -23.73 11.70
C ASP A 96 15.93 -25.11 11.18
N LYS A 97 15.13 -25.67 10.26
CA LYS A 97 15.36 -27.03 9.75
C LYS A 97 16.37 -27.05 8.60
N ASP A 98 16.30 -26.05 7.73
CA ASP A 98 17.06 -26.00 6.49
C ASP A 98 18.10 -24.86 6.60
N ASP A 99 17.98 -23.77 5.84
CA ASP A 99 18.84 -22.59 5.98
C ASP A 99 18.03 -21.30 5.75
N GLU A 100 18.55 -20.17 6.21
CA GLU A 100 17.98 -18.85 5.90
C GLU A 100 18.02 -18.55 4.39
N ASP A 101 18.94 -19.16 3.64
CA ASP A 101 19.00 -19.11 2.18
C ASP A 101 17.76 -19.76 1.51
N ASP A 102 16.99 -20.61 2.21
CA ASP A 102 15.72 -21.14 1.70
C ASP A 102 14.53 -20.20 1.88
N LEU A 103 14.73 -19.05 2.55
CA LEU A 103 13.75 -17.96 2.57
C LEU A 103 13.93 -17.05 1.36
N PHE A 104 12.90 -16.99 0.52
CA PHE A 104 12.86 -16.11 -0.64
C PHE A 104 12.02 -14.87 -0.37
N VAL A 105 12.55 -13.70 -0.72
CA VAL A 105 11.86 -12.42 -0.57
C VAL A 105 11.83 -11.67 -1.91
N SER A 106 10.65 -11.16 -2.29
CA SER A 106 10.51 -10.17 -3.35
C SER A 106 9.84 -8.95 -2.75
N MET A 107 10.52 -7.81 -2.78
CA MET A 107 10.02 -6.59 -2.15
C MET A 107 10.22 -5.34 -3.01
N PHE A 108 9.43 -4.32 -2.70
CA PHE A 108 9.64 -2.97 -3.21
C PHE A 108 10.90 -2.35 -2.59
N ASP A 109 11.55 -1.46 -3.35
CA ASP A 109 12.71 -0.67 -2.92
C ASP A 109 12.58 0.81 -3.32
N HIS A 110 11.40 1.21 -3.82
CA HIS A 110 11.16 2.54 -4.38
C HIS A 110 10.52 3.50 -3.35
N GLY A 111 10.44 4.78 -3.71
CA GLY A 111 9.69 5.80 -2.98
C GLY A 111 8.18 5.82 -3.32
N GLY A 112 7.44 6.77 -2.76
CA GLY A 112 6.01 6.97 -3.08
C GLY A 112 5.08 5.92 -2.48
N SER A 113 3.90 5.73 -3.09
CA SER A 113 2.87 4.80 -2.57
C SER A 113 3.38 3.36 -2.59
N ALA A 114 3.10 2.59 -1.53
CA ALA A 114 3.60 1.23 -1.32
C ALA A 114 5.14 1.10 -1.26
N GLY A 115 5.85 2.20 -1.01
CA GLY A 115 7.29 2.24 -0.73
C GLY A 115 7.59 3.34 0.28
N GLY A 116 8.68 4.09 0.07
CA GLY A 116 9.08 5.20 0.94
C GLY A 116 9.90 4.75 2.15
N TYR A 117 10.51 5.72 2.82
CA TYR A 117 11.53 5.47 3.85
C TYR A 117 11.05 4.54 4.96
N GLU A 118 9.83 4.74 5.44
CA GLU A 118 9.26 3.98 6.55
C GLU A 118 9.11 2.50 6.19
N ASN A 119 8.57 2.23 4.99
CA ASN A 119 8.29 0.87 4.56
C ASN A 119 9.58 0.14 4.13
N THR A 120 10.47 0.81 3.38
CA THR A 120 11.75 0.22 2.98
C THR A 120 12.65 -0.04 4.19
N TRP A 121 12.59 0.83 5.22
CA TRP A 121 13.27 0.58 6.48
C TRP A 121 12.65 -0.60 7.22
N GLY A 122 11.33 -0.70 7.30
CA GLY A 122 10.64 -1.81 7.97
C GLY A 122 11.01 -3.18 7.37
N THR A 123 10.88 -3.32 6.05
CA THR A 123 11.23 -4.58 5.36
C THR A 123 12.74 -4.83 5.36
N GLY A 124 13.56 -3.81 5.12
CA GLY A 124 15.02 -3.94 5.16
C GLY A 124 15.54 -4.33 6.54
N LYS A 125 15.01 -3.73 7.60
CA LYS A 125 15.38 -4.08 8.99
C LYS A 125 14.96 -5.50 9.33
N LEU A 126 13.79 -5.95 8.87
CA LEU A 126 13.35 -7.34 9.07
C LEU A 126 14.32 -8.32 8.39
N TYR A 127 14.57 -8.16 7.09
CA TYR A 127 15.29 -9.17 6.30
C TYR A 127 16.82 -9.05 6.31
N PHE A 128 17.37 -7.86 6.59
CA PHE A 128 18.82 -7.63 6.60
C PHE A 128 19.36 -7.21 7.99
N GLY A 129 18.50 -6.66 8.85
CA GLY A 129 18.84 -6.31 10.22
C GLY A 129 18.73 -7.52 11.15
N SER A 130 17.49 -7.98 11.38
CA SER A 130 17.17 -9.14 12.22
C SER A 130 17.62 -10.47 11.59
N MET A 131 17.65 -10.49 10.26
CA MET A 131 17.96 -11.64 9.40
C MET A 131 19.15 -11.32 8.48
N LYS A 132 19.64 -12.28 7.71
CA LYS A 132 20.72 -12.11 6.72
C LYS A 132 20.34 -12.73 5.36
N VAL A 133 19.09 -12.52 4.94
CA VAL A 133 18.52 -13.08 3.70
C VAL A 133 19.35 -12.69 2.48
N LYS A 134 19.91 -13.69 1.78
CA LYS A 134 20.65 -13.49 0.52
C LYS A 134 19.75 -13.60 -0.71
N ASN A 135 18.78 -14.51 -0.67
CA ASN A 135 17.85 -14.77 -1.77
C ASN A 135 16.68 -13.78 -1.79
N CYS A 136 17.04 -12.51 -1.93
CA CYS A 136 16.10 -11.40 -2.01
C CYS A 136 16.22 -10.68 -3.35
N ARG A 137 15.09 -10.42 -4.00
CA ARG A 137 15.02 -9.61 -5.21
C ARG A 137 14.18 -8.35 -5.02
N ILE A 138 14.40 -7.42 -5.93
CA ILE A 138 13.69 -6.15 -6.02
C ILE A 138 12.52 -6.28 -7.01
N HIS A 139 11.50 -5.44 -6.83
CA HIS A 139 10.27 -5.42 -7.62
C HIS A 139 10.46 -5.41 -9.15
N ASN A 140 11.48 -4.75 -9.68
CA ASN A 140 11.68 -4.52 -11.12
C ASN A 140 12.82 -5.33 -11.76
N ARG A 141 13.41 -6.29 -11.03
CA ARG A 141 14.48 -7.16 -11.55
C ARG A 141 14.07 -8.63 -11.38
N PRO A 142 13.69 -9.31 -12.48
CA PRO A 142 13.31 -10.73 -12.52
C PRO A 142 14.32 -11.66 -11.84
#